data_AF-A0AAP2MM33-F1
#
_entry.id   AF-A0AAP2MM33-F1
#
_cell.length_a   1.000
_cell.length_b   1.000
_cell.length_c   1.000
_cell.angle_alpha   90.00
_cell.angle_beta   90.00
_cell.angle_gamma   90.00
#
_symmetry.space_group_name_H-M   'P 1'
#
loop_
_entity.id
_entity.type
_entity.pdbx_description
1 polymer ?
#
loop_
_entity_poly.entity_id
_entity_poly.type
_entity_poly.pdbx_seq_one_letter_code
_entity_poly.pdbx_strand_id
1 'polypeptide(L)'
;MKTNRFSGVVAVLLVLLAGCAGLHADESSTVETPKRVELSSGDSRSMNYTPWYIHTFSISGPNGTRIGGGGGNMWPMEEDGYPGHSGGQCCTRYPREWQPDLRLTVRWKVDKKMDGKTPGYWYKADNVRLEPYITGQTSGVWAIFLPGDRVKLVVGNPNARDLARNAGPPAASDPYVVQGTLDEEWNRLYRYRGSKK
;
A
#
# COMPACT_ATOMS: atom_id res chain seq x y z
N MET A 1 -31.12 -24.30 97.98
CA MET A 1 -31.94 -24.30 96.74
C MET A 1 -31.10 -24.99 95.66
N LYS A 2 -31.40 -26.25 95.27
CA LYS A 2 -32.16 -26.65 94.05
C LYS A 2 -31.60 -25.98 92.77
N THR A 3 -31.16 -26.61 91.67
CA THR A 3 -31.26 -27.98 91.12
C THR A 3 -30.31 -28.11 89.89
N ASN A 4 -29.79 -29.33 89.61
CA ASN A 4 -29.30 -30.02 88.37
C ASN A 4 -28.71 -29.24 87.16
N ARG A 5 -27.46 -29.49 86.68
CA ARG A 5 -26.90 -30.58 85.80
C ARG A 5 -27.52 -30.70 84.38
N PHE A 6 -26.74 -30.46 83.31
CA PHE A 6 -26.22 -31.46 82.33
C PHE A 6 -25.63 -30.86 81.03
N SER A 7 -24.50 -31.45 80.61
CA SER A 7 -23.93 -31.73 79.27
C SER A 7 -23.93 -30.77 78.06
N GLY A 8 -22.72 -30.58 77.52
CA GLY A 8 -22.36 -30.90 76.11
C GLY A 8 -22.52 -29.77 75.08
N VAL A 9 -21.46 -29.42 74.33
CA VAL A 9 -21.04 -30.00 73.05
C VAL A 9 -19.76 -29.29 72.58
N VAL A 10 -18.79 -30.08 72.14
CA VAL A 10 -17.52 -29.68 71.50
C VAL A 10 -17.79 -29.46 70.01
N ALA A 11 -17.31 -28.35 69.45
CA ALA A 11 -17.23 -28.15 68.00
C ALA A 11 -15.78 -27.84 67.60
N VAL A 12 -15.05 -28.91 67.24
CA VAL A 12 -13.76 -28.85 66.56
C VAL A 12 -14.05 -28.91 65.07
N LEU A 13 -13.80 -27.82 64.35
CA LEU A 13 -13.92 -27.76 62.89
C LEU A 13 -12.60 -28.22 62.25
N LEU A 14 -12.63 -29.44 61.72
CA LEU A 14 -11.70 -29.98 60.74
C LEU A 14 -12.07 -29.42 59.36
N VAL A 15 -11.15 -28.74 58.68
CA VAL A 15 -11.22 -28.54 57.23
C VAL A 15 -9.98 -29.16 56.60
N LEU A 16 -10.24 -30.13 55.72
CA LEU A 16 -9.31 -30.99 55.02
C LEU A 16 -8.55 -30.20 53.94
N LEU A 17 -7.21 -30.23 53.97
CA LEU A 17 -6.37 -29.87 52.82
C LEU A 17 -6.20 -31.12 51.94
N ALA A 18 -7.13 -31.32 51.01
CA ALA A 18 -6.95 -32.21 49.86
C ALA A 18 -6.34 -31.38 48.72
N GLY A 19 -5.15 -31.77 48.27
CA GLY A 19 -4.40 -31.08 47.22
C GLY A 19 -4.94 -31.33 45.81
N CYS A 20 -4.51 -30.50 44.87
CA CYS A 20 -4.31 -30.88 43.48
C CYS A 20 -3.02 -30.21 43.00
N ALA A 21 -2.07 -31.03 42.56
CA ALA A 21 -0.94 -30.57 41.77
C ALA A 21 -1.46 -29.99 40.46
N GLY A 22 -1.53 -28.67 40.37
CA GLY A 22 -1.68 -27.97 39.11
C GLY A 22 -0.29 -27.81 38.50
N LEU A 23 0.02 -28.65 37.50
CA LEU A 23 1.10 -28.41 36.56
C LEU A 23 1.00 -26.95 36.10
N HIS A 24 2.04 -26.15 36.37
CA HIS A 24 2.24 -24.91 35.66
C HIS A 24 2.42 -25.29 34.19
N ALA A 25 1.33 -25.20 33.42
CA ALA A 25 1.42 -25.05 31.99
C ALA A 25 2.19 -23.74 31.78
N ASP A 26 3.43 -23.89 31.32
CA ASP A 26 4.19 -22.82 30.72
C ASP A 26 3.37 -22.36 29.51
N GLU A 27 2.49 -21.39 29.73
CA GLU A 27 1.74 -20.72 28.68
C GLU A 27 2.78 -19.90 27.92
N SER A 28 3.44 -20.58 26.99
CA SER A 28 4.26 -19.98 25.96
C SER A 28 3.36 -18.98 25.25
N SER A 29 3.43 -17.73 25.69
CA SER A 29 2.92 -16.59 24.97
C SER A 29 3.61 -16.64 23.61
N THR A 30 2.94 -17.21 22.63
CA THR A 30 3.28 -17.00 21.23
C THR A 30 3.11 -15.51 21.03
N VAL A 31 4.21 -14.76 21.20
CA VAL A 31 4.33 -13.40 20.69
C VAL A 31 4.15 -13.56 19.19
N GLU A 32 2.90 -13.37 18.72
CA GLU A 32 2.59 -13.23 17.31
C GLU A 32 3.34 -12.00 16.84
N THR A 33 4.59 -12.23 16.41
CA THR A 33 5.35 -11.23 15.70
C THR A 33 4.51 -10.88 14.48
N PRO A 34 4.13 -9.61 14.27
CA PRO A 34 3.26 -9.23 13.16
C PRO A 34 3.83 -9.84 11.89
N LYS A 35 3.02 -10.65 11.18
CA LYS A 35 3.46 -11.34 9.96
C LYS A 35 4.05 -10.30 9.02
N ARG A 36 5.37 -10.25 8.93
CA ARG A 36 6.07 -9.32 8.03
C ARG A 36 5.60 -9.66 6.62
N VAL A 37 4.98 -8.71 5.94
CA VAL A 37 4.53 -8.89 4.56
C VAL A 37 5.76 -9.23 3.72
N GLU A 38 5.78 -10.43 3.14
CA GLU A 38 6.82 -10.81 2.20
C GLU A 38 6.70 -9.94 0.95
N LEU A 39 7.84 -9.44 0.46
CA LEU A 39 7.86 -8.50 -0.66
C LEU A 39 8.42 -9.17 -1.91
N SER A 40 7.75 -8.93 -3.04
CA SER A 40 8.33 -9.10 -4.36
C SER A 40 9.00 -7.81 -4.82
N SER A 41 9.90 -7.93 -5.80
CA SER A 41 10.57 -6.82 -6.44
C SER A 41 10.42 -6.96 -7.95
N GLY A 42 10.07 -5.89 -8.63
CA GLY A 42 9.98 -5.85 -10.08
C GLY A 42 10.18 -4.44 -10.63
N ASP A 43 10.03 -4.29 -11.94
CA ASP A 43 10.11 -2.99 -12.59
C ASP A 43 8.92 -2.10 -12.20
N SER A 44 9.19 -0.81 -12.06
CA SER A 44 8.17 0.22 -12.21
C SER A 44 8.01 0.55 -13.68
N ARG A 45 6.78 0.44 -14.17
CA ARG A 45 6.36 0.82 -15.51
C ARG A 45 5.20 1.80 -15.42
N SER A 46 4.88 2.42 -16.55
CA SER A 46 3.80 3.39 -16.57
C SER A 46 3.19 3.59 -17.94
N MET A 47 1.93 4.01 -17.93
CA MET A 47 1.11 4.36 -19.10
C MET A 47 0.49 5.72 -18.85
N ASN A 48 0.72 6.66 -19.76
CA ASN A 48 0.24 8.02 -19.67
C ASN A 48 -0.85 8.27 -20.71
N TYR A 49 -2.10 8.22 -20.26
CA TYR A 49 -3.28 8.59 -21.06
C TYR A 49 -3.61 10.09 -20.95
N THR A 50 -2.78 10.88 -20.28
CA THR A 50 -3.01 12.32 -20.13
C THR A 50 -2.48 13.09 -21.35
N PRO A 51 -2.99 14.31 -21.62
CA PRO A 51 -2.43 15.17 -22.66
C PRO A 51 -1.14 15.88 -22.20
N TRP A 52 -0.58 15.52 -21.04
CA TRP A 52 0.53 16.24 -20.42
C TRP A 52 1.76 15.36 -20.31
N TYR A 53 2.93 15.98 -20.45
CA TYR A 53 4.18 15.30 -20.16
C TYR A 53 4.30 15.05 -18.65
N ILE A 54 4.67 13.82 -18.27
CA ILE A 54 4.97 13.46 -16.89
C ILE A 54 6.46 13.20 -16.79
N HIS A 55 7.15 13.97 -15.96
CA HIS A 55 8.61 13.90 -15.87
C HIS A 55 9.09 12.70 -15.06
N THR A 56 8.37 12.34 -14.00
CA THR A 56 8.68 11.21 -13.12
C THR A 56 7.50 10.92 -12.21
N PHE A 57 7.48 9.74 -11.60
CA PHE A 57 6.57 9.41 -10.52
C PHE A 57 7.25 8.58 -9.43
N SER A 58 6.63 8.56 -8.25
CA SER A 58 7.01 7.73 -7.12
C SER A 58 5.79 7.03 -6.52
N ILE A 59 5.98 5.80 -6.06
CA ILE A 59 5.03 5.02 -5.28
C ILE A 59 5.63 4.82 -3.89
N SER A 60 4.87 5.09 -2.84
CA SER A 60 5.30 4.86 -1.46
C SER A 60 4.22 4.14 -0.68
N GLY A 61 4.59 3.04 -0.01
CA GLY A 61 3.73 2.40 0.98
C GLY A 61 3.90 3.00 2.39
N PRO A 62 3.21 2.42 3.39
CA PRO A 62 3.29 2.88 4.77
C PRO A 62 4.73 2.85 5.30
N ASN A 63 5.03 3.76 6.23
CA ASN A 63 6.36 3.87 6.83
C ASN A 63 6.84 2.53 7.40
N GLY A 64 8.12 2.20 7.17
CA GLY A 64 8.73 0.94 7.64
C GLY A 64 8.44 -0.29 6.78
N THR A 65 7.46 -0.25 5.86
CA THR A 65 7.11 -1.42 5.02
C THR A 65 8.12 -1.71 3.91
N ARG A 66 8.95 -0.72 3.53
CA ARG A 66 9.86 -0.76 2.37
C ARG A 66 9.15 -0.97 1.02
N ILE A 67 7.81 -0.91 0.99
CA ILE A 67 7.00 -0.90 -0.23
C ILE A 67 7.17 0.45 -0.90
N GLY A 68 7.45 0.43 -2.20
CA GLY A 68 7.64 1.64 -2.97
C GLY A 68 8.54 1.44 -4.18
N GLY A 69 8.62 2.49 -4.98
CA GLY A 69 9.34 2.53 -6.25
C GLY A 69 9.02 3.81 -6.99
N GLY A 70 9.20 3.80 -8.30
CA GLY A 70 8.95 4.97 -9.14
C GLY A 70 9.48 4.77 -10.53
N GLY A 71 9.15 5.70 -11.43
CA GLY A 71 9.55 5.61 -12.83
C GLY A 71 9.94 6.94 -13.42
N GLY A 72 10.47 6.83 -14.64
CA GLY A 72 10.98 7.94 -15.42
C GLY A 72 9.88 8.70 -16.14
N ASN A 73 10.30 9.45 -17.15
CA ASN A 73 9.42 10.32 -17.91
C ASN A 73 8.53 9.55 -18.90
N MET A 74 7.35 10.11 -19.15
CA MET A 74 6.37 9.64 -20.12
C MET A 74 5.92 10.81 -20.99
N TRP A 75 5.87 10.58 -22.30
CA TRP A 75 5.18 11.50 -23.22
C TRP A 75 3.67 11.47 -23.01
N PRO A 76 2.93 12.51 -23.45
CA PRO A 76 1.47 12.48 -23.54
C PRO A 76 0.95 11.29 -24.35
N MET A 77 -0.35 11.02 -24.19
CA MET A 77 -1.07 10.11 -25.08
C MET A 77 -0.99 10.58 -26.53
N GLU A 78 -0.83 9.64 -27.45
CA GLU A 78 -0.84 9.88 -28.89
C GLU A 78 -2.27 10.18 -29.39
N GLU A 79 -2.39 10.78 -30.57
CA GLU A 79 -3.68 11.17 -31.14
C GLU A 79 -4.60 9.98 -31.42
N ASP A 80 -4.03 8.79 -31.66
CA ASP A 80 -4.76 7.53 -31.87
C ASP A 80 -5.23 6.87 -30.56
N GLY A 81 -4.96 7.50 -29.41
CA GLY A 81 -5.31 7.02 -28.08
C GLY A 81 -4.30 6.05 -27.46
N TYR A 82 -3.16 5.79 -28.11
CA TYR A 82 -2.09 4.99 -27.52
C TYR A 82 -1.40 5.76 -26.39
N PRO A 83 -1.23 5.18 -25.19
CA PRO A 83 -0.64 5.92 -24.08
C PRO A 83 0.86 6.09 -24.27
N GLY A 84 1.39 7.20 -23.77
CA GLY A 84 2.83 7.33 -23.63
C GLY A 84 3.36 6.34 -22.60
N HIS A 85 4.37 5.56 -22.96
CA HIS A 85 4.93 4.54 -22.08
C HIS A 85 6.27 4.98 -21.47
N SER A 86 6.53 4.51 -20.25
CA SER A 86 7.88 4.51 -19.68
C SER A 86 8.15 3.18 -19.01
N GLY A 87 9.30 2.60 -19.32
CA GLY A 87 9.73 1.31 -18.80
C GLY A 87 10.85 1.41 -17.77
N GLY A 88 10.92 0.41 -16.89
CA GLY A 88 12.19 -0.17 -16.46
C GLY A 88 13.04 0.63 -15.47
N GLN A 89 12.43 1.39 -14.55
CA GLN A 89 13.14 1.74 -13.32
C GLN A 89 13.00 0.55 -12.36
N CYS A 90 14.12 -0.13 -12.11
CA CYS A 90 14.14 -1.31 -11.26
C CYS A 90 13.65 -1.01 -9.86
N CYS A 91 13.18 -2.10 -9.25
CA CYS A 91 13.25 -2.38 -7.83
C CYS A 91 12.08 -1.80 -7.04
N THR A 92 10.94 -1.73 -7.71
CA THR A 92 9.66 -1.46 -7.05
C THR A 92 9.29 -2.66 -6.20
N ARG A 93 9.19 -2.41 -4.90
CA ARG A 93 8.79 -3.41 -3.92
C ARG A 93 7.30 -3.32 -3.68
N TYR A 94 6.64 -4.47 -3.74
CA TYR A 94 5.22 -4.63 -3.49
C TYR A 94 5.00 -5.95 -2.75
N PRO A 95 3.86 -6.15 -2.05
CA PRO A 95 3.58 -7.42 -1.40
C PRO A 95 3.67 -8.60 -2.37
N ARG A 96 4.18 -9.73 -1.92
CA ARG A 96 4.16 -10.98 -2.71
C ARG A 96 2.72 -11.51 -2.84
N GLU A 97 1.99 -11.46 -1.75
CA GLU A 97 0.55 -11.77 -1.67
C GLU A 97 -0.25 -10.47 -1.66
N TRP A 98 -1.29 -10.39 -2.48
CA TRP A 98 -2.16 -9.21 -2.53
C TRP A 98 -2.76 -8.88 -1.15
N GLN A 99 -2.73 -7.60 -0.79
CA GLN A 99 -3.18 -7.08 0.49
C GLN A 99 -4.37 -6.12 0.27
N PRO A 100 -5.61 -6.48 0.65
CA PRO A 100 -6.81 -5.66 0.39
C PRO A 100 -6.76 -4.28 1.08
N ASP A 101 -6.15 -4.23 2.25
CA ASP A 101 -6.12 -3.03 3.09
C ASP A 101 -4.90 -2.15 2.86
N LEU A 102 -3.96 -2.57 2.00
CA LEU A 102 -2.77 -1.78 1.69
C LEU A 102 -3.17 -0.48 1.00
N ARG A 103 -2.72 0.63 1.59
CA ARG A 103 -2.88 1.98 1.05
C ARG A 103 -1.54 2.55 0.66
N LEU A 104 -1.45 2.99 -0.59
CA LEU A 104 -0.26 3.58 -1.18
C LEU A 104 -0.50 5.06 -1.46
N THR A 105 0.60 5.80 -1.53
CA THR A 105 0.62 7.15 -2.09
C THR A 105 1.36 7.12 -3.42
N VAL A 106 0.76 7.71 -4.44
CA VAL A 106 1.39 7.94 -5.74
C VAL A 106 1.61 9.44 -5.89
N ARG A 107 2.82 9.82 -6.30
CA ARG A 107 3.15 11.20 -6.64
C ARG A 107 3.76 11.26 -8.02
N TRP A 108 3.45 12.30 -8.78
CA TRP A 108 3.97 12.47 -10.12
C TRP A 108 4.16 13.93 -10.47
N LYS A 109 5.19 14.23 -11.25
CA LYS A 109 5.54 15.61 -11.66
C LYS A 109 5.06 15.84 -13.08
N VAL A 110 4.07 16.72 -13.25
CA VAL A 110 3.40 17.00 -14.53
C VAL A 110 3.80 18.36 -15.06
N ASP A 111 4.20 18.43 -16.33
CA ASP A 111 4.33 19.68 -17.06
C ASP A 111 3.04 19.96 -17.84
N LYS A 112 2.14 20.76 -17.24
CA LYS A 112 0.89 21.20 -17.88
C LYS A 112 1.06 22.47 -18.72
N LYS A 113 2.18 23.19 -18.58
CA LYS A 113 2.41 24.42 -19.36
C LYS A 113 3.11 24.11 -20.68
N MET A 114 3.98 23.10 -20.70
CA MET A 114 4.71 22.63 -21.88
C MET A 114 5.46 23.75 -22.61
N ASP A 115 5.92 24.76 -21.87
CA ASP A 115 6.62 25.95 -22.40
C ASP A 115 8.15 25.77 -22.41
N GLY A 116 8.63 24.59 -21.99
CA GLY A 116 10.05 24.25 -21.85
C GLY A 116 10.79 25.04 -20.76
N LYS A 117 10.09 25.88 -19.99
CA LYS A 117 10.68 26.81 -19.01
C LYS A 117 10.15 26.58 -17.61
N THR A 118 8.86 26.32 -17.47
CA THR A 118 8.20 26.15 -16.19
C THR A 118 8.47 24.74 -15.66
N PRO A 119 9.10 24.60 -14.47
CA PRO A 119 9.19 23.29 -13.84
C PRO A 119 7.79 22.74 -13.57
N GLY A 120 7.56 21.51 -14.02
CA GLY A 120 6.32 20.78 -13.77
C GLY A 120 5.94 20.75 -12.28
N TYR A 121 4.65 20.60 -12.01
CA TYR A 121 4.09 20.59 -10.67
C TYR A 121 3.92 19.16 -10.17
N TRP A 122 4.16 18.96 -8.88
CA TRP A 122 3.87 17.69 -8.22
C TRP A 122 2.38 17.54 -7.94
N TYR A 123 1.86 16.36 -8.22
CA TYR A 123 0.53 15.90 -7.86
C TYR A 123 0.66 14.67 -6.97
N LYS A 124 -0.36 14.43 -6.15
CA LYS A 124 -0.43 13.33 -5.21
C LYS A 124 -1.82 12.70 -5.18
N ALA A 125 -1.87 11.39 -5.20
CA ALA A 125 -3.04 10.59 -4.85
C ALA A 125 -2.69 9.73 -3.62
N ASP A 126 -3.47 9.89 -2.54
CA ASP A 126 -3.38 9.07 -1.34
C ASP A 126 -4.42 7.94 -1.37
N ASN A 127 -4.25 6.93 -0.52
CA ASN A 127 -5.16 5.79 -0.39
C ASN A 127 -5.34 4.94 -1.64
N VAL A 128 -4.34 4.96 -2.54
CA VAL A 128 -4.34 4.15 -3.76
C VAL A 128 -4.18 2.68 -3.40
N ARG A 129 -5.06 1.84 -3.95
CA ARG A 129 -5.01 0.38 -3.79
C ARG A 129 -4.38 -0.25 -5.02
N LEU A 130 -3.75 -1.41 -4.81
CA LEU A 130 -3.42 -2.32 -5.90
C LEU A 130 -4.67 -3.13 -6.27
N GLU A 131 -4.95 -3.21 -7.57
CA GLU A 131 -5.92 -4.19 -8.08
C GLU A 131 -5.49 -5.62 -7.66
N PRO A 132 -6.43 -6.54 -7.35
CA PRO A 132 -6.12 -7.93 -7.07
C PRO A 132 -5.23 -8.57 -8.12
N TYR A 133 -4.20 -9.29 -7.68
CA TYR A 133 -3.27 -10.00 -8.57
C TYR A 133 -2.99 -11.41 -8.06
N ILE A 134 -2.61 -12.28 -8.99
CA ILE A 134 -2.29 -13.67 -8.71
C ILE A 134 -0.88 -13.75 -8.09
N THR A 135 -0.80 -14.34 -6.90
CA THR A 135 0.47 -14.57 -6.21
C THR A 135 1.39 -15.45 -7.04
N GLY A 136 2.66 -15.05 -7.17
CA GLY A 136 3.68 -15.81 -7.89
C GLY A 136 3.65 -15.68 -9.42
N GLN A 137 2.66 -14.97 -9.99
CA GLN A 137 2.55 -14.73 -11.43
C GLN A 137 2.53 -13.23 -11.73
N THR A 138 3.54 -12.51 -11.25
CA THR A 138 3.61 -11.05 -11.32
C THR A 138 4.79 -10.53 -12.13
N SER A 139 4.65 -9.40 -12.81
CA SER A 139 5.65 -8.85 -13.73
C SER A 139 5.98 -7.36 -13.51
N GLY A 140 5.93 -6.89 -12.26
CA GLY A 140 6.20 -5.49 -11.89
C GLY A 140 4.93 -4.68 -11.61
N VAL A 141 5.09 -3.38 -11.36
CA VAL A 141 3.99 -2.46 -11.01
C VAL A 141 3.86 -1.40 -12.10
N TRP A 142 2.63 -1.18 -12.56
CA TRP A 142 2.27 -0.13 -13.50
C TRP A 142 1.53 0.99 -12.78
N ALA A 143 1.99 2.22 -13.01
CA ALA A 143 1.20 3.42 -12.77
C ALA A 143 0.52 3.86 -14.06
N ILE A 144 -0.82 3.86 -14.07
CA ILE A 144 -1.63 4.30 -15.19
C ILE A 144 -2.17 5.68 -14.87
N PHE A 145 -1.64 6.71 -15.54
CA PHE A 145 -2.06 8.10 -15.37
C PHE A 145 -3.17 8.43 -16.36
N LEU A 146 -4.24 9.04 -15.86
CA LEU A 146 -5.50 9.24 -16.55
C LEU A 146 -5.86 10.73 -16.61
N PRO A 147 -6.59 11.18 -17.64
CA PRO A 147 -7.09 12.55 -17.73
C PRO A 147 -7.85 12.97 -16.46
N GLY A 148 -7.73 14.25 -16.11
CA GLY A 148 -8.31 14.80 -14.88
C GLY A 148 -7.50 14.48 -13.63
N ASP A 149 -6.17 14.30 -13.76
CA ASP A 149 -5.24 14.03 -12.65
C ASP A 149 -5.57 12.76 -11.86
N ARG A 150 -6.02 11.71 -12.55
CA ARG A 150 -6.37 10.43 -11.92
C ARG A 150 -5.27 9.40 -12.12
N VAL A 151 -5.21 8.40 -11.25
CA VAL A 151 -4.22 7.33 -11.34
C VAL A 151 -4.80 5.99 -10.89
N LYS A 152 -4.33 4.91 -11.51
CA LYS A 152 -4.55 3.52 -11.09
C LYS A 152 -3.21 2.80 -10.96
N LEU A 153 -3.08 1.92 -9.97
CA LEU A 153 -1.93 1.02 -9.85
C LEU A 153 -2.34 -0.42 -10.15
N VAL A 154 -1.59 -1.08 -11.01
CA VAL A 154 -1.80 -2.47 -11.41
C VAL A 154 -0.50 -3.24 -11.25
N VAL A 155 -0.56 -4.38 -10.57
CA VAL A 155 0.55 -5.36 -10.63
C VAL A 155 0.35 -6.18 -11.90
N GLY A 156 1.33 -6.19 -12.79
CA GLY A 156 1.24 -6.97 -14.01
C GLY A 156 1.09 -8.44 -13.68
N ASN A 157 0.05 -9.08 -14.20
CA ASN A 157 -0.28 -10.49 -13.97
C ASN A 157 -1.21 -10.97 -15.10
N PRO A 158 -1.48 -12.29 -15.24
CA PRO A 158 -2.34 -12.80 -16.32
C PRO A 158 -3.74 -12.20 -16.39
N ASN A 159 -4.28 -11.69 -15.27
CA ASN A 159 -5.61 -11.06 -15.21
C ASN A 159 -5.59 -9.53 -15.35
N ALA A 160 -4.42 -8.90 -15.53
CA ALA A 160 -4.29 -7.45 -15.62
C ALA A 160 -4.81 -6.91 -16.96
N ARG A 161 -6.14 -6.76 -17.08
CA ARG A 161 -6.82 -6.38 -18.33
C ARG A 161 -6.38 -5.04 -18.88
N ASP A 162 -6.12 -4.07 -18.02
CA ASP A 162 -5.70 -2.72 -18.41
C ASP A 162 -4.31 -2.68 -19.06
N LEU A 163 -3.52 -3.74 -18.89
CA LEU A 163 -2.19 -3.86 -19.49
C LEU A 163 -2.22 -4.56 -20.85
N ALA A 164 -3.40 -5.01 -21.30
CA ALA A 164 -3.55 -5.58 -22.63
C ALA A 164 -3.36 -4.49 -23.70
N ARG A 165 -2.73 -4.85 -24.83
CA ARG A 165 -2.34 -3.92 -25.92
C ARG A 165 -3.45 -2.98 -26.39
N ASN A 166 -4.71 -3.42 -26.33
CA ASN A 166 -5.86 -2.67 -26.84
C ASN A 166 -6.91 -2.37 -25.73
N ALA A 167 -6.52 -2.36 -24.45
CA ALA A 167 -7.46 -2.16 -23.35
C ALA A 167 -8.09 -0.76 -23.32
N GLY A 168 -7.37 0.25 -23.83
CA GLY A 168 -7.73 1.65 -23.64
C GLY A 168 -7.53 2.11 -22.17
N PRO A 169 -7.84 3.38 -21.85
CA PRO A 169 -7.73 3.87 -20.49
C PRO A 169 -8.77 3.21 -19.57
N PRO A 170 -8.40 2.86 -18.32
CA PRO A 170 -9.37 2.45 -17.30
C PRO A 170 -10.56 3.41 -17.18
N ALA A 171 -11.75 2.84 -17.00
CA ALA A 171 -12.98 3.62 -16.88
C ALA A 171 -12.97 4.52 -15.64
N ALA A 172 -13.68 5.65 -15.72
CA ALA A 172 -13.78 6.57 -14.59
C ALA A 172 -14.48 5.99 -13.36
N SER A 173 -15.37 5.01 -13.56
CA SER A 173 -16.08 4.28 -12.53
C SER A 173 -15.28 3.11 -11.92
N ASP A 174 -14.05 2.86 -12.39
CA ASP A 174 -13.21 1.80 -11.84
C ASP A 174 -12.86 2.11 -10.35
N PRO A 175 -13.12 1.18 -9.41
CA PRO A 175 -12.94 1.41 -7.97
C PRO A 175 -11.47 1.50 -7.52
N TYR A 176 -10.51 1.27 -8.42
CA TYR A 176 -9.07 1.42 -8.19
C TYR A 176 -8.50 2.68 -8.83
N VAL A 177 -9.31 3.43 -9.60
CA VAL A 177 -8.94 4.77 -10.08
C VAL A 177 -9.14 5.78 -8.95
N VAL A 178 -8.08 6.52 -8.64
CA VAL A 178 -8.05 7.50 -7.56
C VAL A 178 -7.75 8.89 -8.11
N GLN A 179 -8.46 9.89 -7.58
CA GLN A 179 -8.24 11.30 -7.88
C GLN A 179 -6.96 11.81 -7.22
N GLY A 180 -6.10 12.42 -8.03
CA GLY A 180 -4.97 13.20 -7.57
C GLY A 180 -5.32 14.66 -7.31
N THR A 181 -4.49 15.30 -6.49
CA THR A 181 -4.55 16.72 -6.20
C THR A 181 -3.16 17.33 -6.25
N LEU A 182 -3.07 18.66 -6.28
CA LEU A 182 -1.78 19.34 -6.24
C LEU A 182 -1.06 19.00 -4.92
N ASP A 183 0.19 18.56 -5.00
CA ASP A 183 0.99 18.25 -3.82
C ASP A 183 1.69 19.52 -3.31
N GLU A 184 1.05 20.27 -2.43
CA GLU A 184 1.62 21.51 -1.88
C GLU A 184 2.98 21.27 -1.20
N GLU A 185 3.13 20.16 -0.50
CA GLU A 185 4.35 19.79 0.22
C GLU A 185 5.51 19.58 -0.76
N TRP A 186 5.32 18.73 -1.76
CA TRP A 186 6.38 18.42 -2.73
C TRP A 186 6.62 19.56 -3.70
N ASN A 187 5.59 20.36 -4.01
CA ASN A 187 5.79 21.58 -4.79
C ASN A 187 6.64 22.59 -4.01
N ARG A 188 6.47 22.71 -2.69
CA ARG A 188 7.32 23.57 -1.86
C ARG A 188 8.76 23.03 -1.77
N LEU A 189 8.94 21.73 -1.60
CA LEU A 189 10.25 21.12 -1.32
C LEU A 189 11.09 20.81 -2.57
N TYR A 190 10.45 20.38 -3.66
CA TYR A 190 11.11 19.71 -4.77
C TYR A 190 10.79 20.29 -6.15
N ARG A 191 9.90 21.29 -6.26
CA ARG A 191 9.56 21.86 -7.58
C ARG A 191 10.74 22.55 -8.25
N TYR A 192 11.44 23.39 -7.48
CA TYR A 192 12.51 24.25 -7.96
C TYR A 192 13.91 23.66 -7.79
N ARG A 193 14.04 22.51 -7.13
CA ARG A 193 15.32 21.81 -7.04
C ARG A 193 15.65 21.16 -8.40
N GLY A 194 16.15 21.98 -9.31
CA GLY A 194 17.02 21.54 -10.40
C GLY A 194 18.40 21.18 -9.84
N SER A 195 19.10 20.29 -10.54
CA SER A 195 20.38 19.67 -10.22
C SER A 195 21.29 20.53 -9.33
N LYS A 196 21.60 20.04 -8.12
CA LYS A 196 22.91 20.37 -7.55
C LYS A 196 23.94 19.77 -8.51
N LYS A 197 24.54 20.63 -9.33
CA LYS A 197 25.78 20.32 -10.04
C LYS A 197 26.88 20.04 -9.03
#